data_AF-A0A172TV50-F1
#
_entry.id   AF-A0A172TV50-F1
#
_cell.length_a   1.000
_cell.length_b   1.000
_cell.length_c   1.000
_cell.angle_alpha   90.00
_cell.angle_beta   90.00
_cell.angle_gamma   90.00
#
_symmetry.space_group_name_H-M   'P 1'
#
loop_
_entity.id
_entity.type
_entity.pdbx_description
1 polymer ?
#
loop_
_entity_poly.entity_id
_entity_poly.type
_entity_poly.pdbx_seq_one_letter_code
_entity_poly.pdbx_strand_id
1 'polypeptide(L)'
;MGTIIVSYSVNASMEISAVVMYKGALAYYIVDKGSGQLYKAHLTRYGGAPINEPPSHLQFIEEGRHCFGNTNNQELMDELCYTVKQQIGGNIPPQQQNPPKRS
;
A
#
# COMPACT_ATOMS: atom_id res chain seq x y z
N MET A 1 2.18 32.60 -30.47
CA MET A 1 1.92 32.48 -29.01
C MET A 1 1.24 31.13 -28.80
N GLY A 2 1.97 30.15 -28.29
CA GLY A 2 1.48 28.77 -28.15
C GLY A 2 0.72 28.59 -26.84
N THR A 3 -0.54 28.21 -26.92
CA THR A 3 -1.36 27.85 -25.76
C THR A 3 -0.92 26.46 -25.28
N ILE A 4 -0.33 26.37 -24.08
CA ILE A 4 -0.10 25.09 -23.42
C ILE A 4 -1.44 24.62 -22.86
N ILE A 5 -2.01 23.59 -23.47
CA ILE A 5 -3.15 22.86 -22.91
C ILE A 5 -2.57 21.93 -21.85
N VAL A 6 -2.68 22.31 -20.58
CA VAL A 6 -2.38 21.42 -19.46
C VAL A 6 -3.55 20.44 -19.33
N SER A 7 -3.42 19.29 -19.98
CA SER A 7 -4.37 18.18 -19.87
C SER A 7 -4.25 17.57 -18.48
N TYR A 8 -5.09 17.99 -17.53
CA TYR A 8 -5.26 17.26 -16.28
C TYR A 8 -6.22 16.10 -16.55
N SER A 9 -5.67 14.91 -16.74
CA SER A 9 -6.50 13.70 -16.74
C SER A 9 -7.08 13.55 -15.34
N VAL A 10 -8.38 13.82 -15.19
CA VAL A 10 -9.14 13.47 -13.98
C VAL A 10 -9.28 11.95 -13.96
N ASN A 11 -8.17 11.25 -13.71
CA ASN A 11 -8.22 9.86 -13.34
C ASN A 11 -8.92 9.85 -11.99
N ALA A 12 -10.08 9.23 -11.89
CA ALA A 12 -10.73 8.96 -10.61
C ALA A 12 -9.86 7.99 -9.81
N SER A 13 -8.74 8.47 -9.29
CA SER A 13 -7.84 7.73 -8.41
C SER A 13 -8.45 7.76 -7.02
N MET A 14 -8.72 6.57 -6.48
CA MET A 14 -9.14 6.45 -5.10
C MET A 14 -7.88 6.55 -4.23
N GLU A 15 -7.86 7.55 -3.35
CA GLU A 15 -6.79 7.74 -2.38
C GLU A 15 -7.13 7.00 -1.08
N ILE A 16 -6.20 6.18 -0.59
CA ILE A 16 -6.43 5.25 0.52
C ILE A 16 -5.31 5.43 1.55
N SER A 17 -5.67 5.80 2.78
CA SER A 17 -4.71 5.97 3.87
C SER A 17 -4.41 4.65 4.56
N ALA A 18 -3.24 4.06 4.29
CA ALA A 18 -2.79 2.83 4.92
C ALA A 18 -1.75 3.11 6.03
N VAL A 19 -1.88 2.42 7.17
CA VAL A 19 -0.90 2.50 8.26
C VAL A 19 -0.39 1.09 8.54
N VAL A 20 0.92 0.91 8.47
CA VAL A 20 1.58 -0.40 8.58
C VAL A 20 2.72 -0.35 9.58
N MET A 21 3.07 -1.49 10.17
CA MET A 21 4.15 -1.57 11.13
C MET A 21 5.44 -1.97 10.40
N TYR A 22 6.45 -1.10 10.43
CA TYR A 22 7.73 -1.37 9.79
C TYR A 22 8.88 -1.26 10.77
N LYS A 23 9.56 -2.38 11.01
CA LYS A 23 10.71 -2.48 11.94
C LYS A 23 10.41 -1.90 13.33
N GLY A 24 9.20 -2.14 13.84
CA GLY A 24 8.77 -1.69 15.16
C GLY A 24 8.31 -0.24 15.26
N ALA A 25 8.11 0.45 14.13
CA ALA A 25 7.52 1.79 14.10
C ALA A 25 6.42 1.92 13.04
N LEU A 26 5.49 2.85 13.25
CA LEU A 26 4.39 3.08 12.33
C LEU A 26 4.86 3.83 11.09
N ALA A 27 4.51 3.29 9.92
CA ALA A 27 4.69 3.91 8.62
C ALA A 27 3.32 4.23 8.01
N TYR A 28 3.15 5.49 7.64
CA TYR A 28 1.91 6.03 7.09
C TYR A 28 2.07 6.17 5.58
N TYR A 29 1.21 5.50 4.85
CA TYR A 29 1.19 5.48 3.40
C TYR A 29 -0.12 6.03 2.88
N ILE A 30 -0.02 6.78 1.80
CA ILE A 30 -1.14 7.13 0.94
C ILE A 30 -1.04 6.25 -0.30
N VAL A 31 -2.08 5.47 -0.56
CA VAL A 31 -2.15 4.55 -1.69
C VAL A 31 -3.14 5.08 -2.70
N ASP A 32 -2.62 5.46 -3.87
CA ASP A 32 -3.40 5.81 -5.03
C ASP A 32 -3.73 4.55 -5.83
N LYS A 33 -5.02 4.22 -5.89
CA LYS A 33 -5.52 3.21 -6.81
C LYS A 33 -5.72 3.83 -8.19
N GLY A 34 -4.89 3.44 -9.15
CA GLY A 34 -5.03 3.85 -10.54
C GLY A 34 -6.13 3.07 -11.28
N SER A 35 -6.24 3.31 -12.59
CA SER A 35 -7.09 2.49 -13.46
C SER A 35 -6.51 1.07 -13.59
N GLY A 36 -7.21 0.06 -13.07
CA GLY A 36 -6.83 -1.35 -13.16
C GLY A 36 -6.41 -1.97 -11.81
N GLN A 37 -5.36 -2.80 -11.84
CA GLN A 37 -4.80 -3.50 -10.67
C GLN A 37 -3.53 -2.83 -10.13
N LEU A 38 -3.15 -1.66 -10.64
CA LEU A 38 -1.95 -0.93 -10.22
C LEU A 38 -2.25 0.01 -9.06
N TYR A 39 -1.49 -0.16 -7.97
CA TYR A 39 -1.51 0.66 -6.78
C TYR A 39 -0.17 1.36 -6.61
N LYS A 40 -0.20 2.64 -6.24
CA LYS A 40 0.99 3.43 -5.93
C LYS A 40 0.92 3.89 -4.50
N ALA A 41 1.84 3.45 -3.66
CA ALA A 41 1.92 3.84 -2.27
C ALA A 41 3.05 4.86 -2.05
N HIS A 42 2.72 5.93 -1.35
CA HIS A 42 3.60 7.04 -1.02
C HIS A 42 3.70 7.17 0.49
N LEU A 43 4.90 7.06 1.04
CA LEU A 43 5.15 7.28 2.46
C LEU A 43 4.96 8.76 2.76
N THR A 44 4.03 9.07 3.65
CA THR A 44 3.78 10.44 4.12
C THR A 44 4.48 10.70 5.45
N ARG A 45 4.60 9.67 6.28
CA ARG A 45 5.22 9.79 7.60
C ARG A 45 5.77 8.45 8.06
N TYR A 46 6.93 8.49 8.71
CA TYR A 46 7.47 7.36 9.45
C TYR A 46 7.76 7.79 10.90
N GLY A 47 7.35 6.97 11.87
CA GLY A 47 7.55 7.23 13.29
C GLY A 47 8.85 6.66 13.86
N GLY A 48 9.69 6.03 13.04
CA GLY A 48 10.92 5.37 13.47
C GLY A 48 12.19 6.15 13.13
N ALA A 49 13.34 5.49 13.27
CA ALA A 49 14.64 6.07 12.94
C ALA A 49 14.81 6.18 11.40
N PRO A 50 15.34 7.29 10.86
CA PRO A 50 15.51 7.47 9.41
C PRO A 50 16.34 6.39 8.72
N ILE A 51 17.31 5.80 9.43
CA ILE A 51 18.13 4.69 8.92
C ILE A 51 17.32 3.40 8.64
N ASN A 52 16.11 3.30 9.19
CA ASN A 52 15.19 2.19 9.06
C ASN A 52 13.92 2.60 8.31
N GLU A 53 13.94 3.76 7.65
CA GLU A 53 12.80 4.24 6.91
C GLU A 53 12.43 3.25 5.79
N PRO A 54 11.15 2.87 5.68
CA PRO A 54 10.71 2.03 4.59
C PRO A 54 10.77 2.80 3.27
N PRO A 55 10.62 2.11 2.12
CA PRO A 55 10.65 2.79 0.84
C PRO A 55 9.58 3.88 0.74
N SER A 56 9.99 5.08 0.34
CA SER A 56 9.12 6.24 0.23
C SER A 56 8.10 6.11 -0.91
N HIS A 57 8.46 5.39 -1.96
CA HIS A 57 7.63 5.16 -3.13
C HIS A 57 7.58 3.67 -3.44
N LEU A 58 6.36 3.14 -3.45
CA LEU A 58 6.08 1.74 -3.69
C LEU A 58 5.04 1.63 -4.80
N GLN A 59 5.25 0.67 -5.69
CA GLN A 59 4.28 0.34 -6.73
C GLN A 59 4.01 -1.14 -6.62
N PHE A 60 2.75 -1.51 -6.53
CA PHE A 60 2.35 -2.90 -6.44
C PHE A 60 1.11 -3.17 -7.26
N ILE A 61 1.01 -4.40 -7.72
CA ILE A 61 -0.13 -4.94 -8.42
C ILE A 61 -0.78 -6.02 -7.56
N GLU A 62 -2.10 -6.10 -7.63
CA GLU A 62 -2.84 -7.19 -7.01
C GLU A 62 -2.95 -8.36 -8.00
N GLU A 63 -2.32 -9.48 -7.70
CA GLU A 63 -2.44 -10.71 -8.48
C GLU A 63 -3.13 -11.80 -7.62
N GLY A 64 -4.46 -11.86 -7.75
CA GLY A 64 -5.30 -12.76 -6.96
C GLY A 64 -5.28 -12.43 -5.46
N ARG A 65 -4.75 -13.34 -4.64
CA ARG A 65 -4.69 -13.15 -3.17
C ARG A 65 -3.46 -12.41 -2.70
N HIS A 66 -2.43 -12.30 -3.53
CA HIS A 66 -1.15 -11.69 -3.19
C HIS A 66 -0.99 -10.33 -3.88
N CYS A 67 -0.19 -9.45 -3.28
CA CYS A 67 0.27 -8.25 -3.94
C CYS A 67 1.75 -8.38 -4.26
N PHE A 68 2.12 -8.03 -5.49
CA PHE A 68 3.49 -8.03 -5.95
C PHE A 68 3.92 -6.61 -6.23
N GLY A 69 5.07 -6.19 -5.70
CA GLY A 69 5.54 -4.82 -5.84
C GLY A 69 7.02 -4.70 -6.12
N ASN A 70 7.45 -3.46 -6.26
CA ASN A 70 8.84 -3.08 -6.53
C ASN A 70 9.76 -3.12 -5.29
N THR A 71 9.31 -3.67 -4.16
CA THR A 71 10.11 -3.79 -2.93
C THR A 71 10.47 -5.24 -2.66
N ASN A 72 11.67 -5.44 -2.11
CA ASN A 72 12.13 -6.74 -1.64
C ASN A 72 11.55 -7.10 -0.26
N ASN A 73 10.81 -6.17 0.37
CA ASN A 73 10.20 -6.40 1.67
C ASN A 73 8.77 -6.95 1.51
N GLN A 74 8.68 -8.28 1.49
CA GLN A 74 7.42 -8.99 1.28
C GLN A 74 6.44 -8.78 2.45
N GLU A 75 6.93 -8.70 3.68
CA GLU A 75 6.10 -8.45 4.87
C GLU A 75 5.38 -7.10 4.78
N LEU A 76 6.10 -6.04 4.39
CA LEU A 76 5.54 -4.72 4.14
C LEU A 76 4.48 -4.74 3.02
N MET A 77 4.72 -5.51 1.95
CA MET A 77 3.77 -5.63 0.84
C MET A 77 2.50 -6.35 1.27
N ASP A 78 2.61 -7.45 2.01
CA ASP A 78 1.46 -8.20 2.49
C ASP A 78 0.62 -7.36 3.47
N GLU A 79 1.25 -6.61 4.37
CA GLU A 79 0.55 -5.68 5.28
C GLU A 79 -0.15 -4.54 4.53
N LEU A 80 0.53 -3.89 3.57
CA LEU A 80 -0.06 -2.82 2.76
C LEU A 80 -1.24 -3.35 1.93
N CYS A 81 -1.05 -4.49 1.27
CA CYS A 81 -2.07 -5.16 0.49
C CYS A 81 -3.31 -5.47 1.34
N TYR A 82 -3.11 -6.03 2.52
CA TYR A 82 -4.19 -6.35 3.44
C TYR A 82 -4.93 -5.09 3.92
N THR A 83 -4.20 -4.06 4.34
CA THR A 83 -4.78 -2.80 4.84
C THR A 83 -5.60 -2.10 3.76
N VAL A 84 -5.05 -2.01 2.54
CA VAL A 84 -5.72 -1.42 1.38
C VAL A 84 -6.96 -2.22 0.99
N LYS A 85 -6.87 -3.56 0.97
CA LYS A 85 -8.03 -4.44 0.70
C LYS A 85 -9.12 -4.30 1.75
N GLN A 86 -8.78 -4.13 3.02
CA GLN A 86 -9.77 -3.87 4.07
C GLN A 86 -10.52 -2.56 3.84
N GLN A 87 -9.80 -1.50 3.45
CA GLN A 87 -10.40 -0.18 3.23
C GLN A 87 -11.24 -0.10 1.93
N ILE A 88 -10.83 -0.80 0.87
CA ILE A 88 -11.61 -0.85 -0.39
C ILE A 88 -12.78 -1.84 -0.29
N GLY A 89 -12.54 -2.98 0.33
CA GLY A 89 -13.37 -4.18 0.18
C GLY A 89 -14.41 -4.40 1.26
N GLY A 90 -14.27 -3.83 2.46
CA GLY A 90 -15.29 -3.81 3.53
C GLY A 90 -16.01 -5.13 3.90
N ASN A 91 -15.64 -6.31 3.36
CA ASN A 91 -16.45 -7.52 3.48
C ASN A 91 -15.75 -8.84 3.04
N ILE A 92 -14.72 -9.33 3.75
CA ILE A 92 -14.39 -10.79 3.78
C ILE A 92 -13.71 -11.16 5.14
N PRO A 93 -13.75 -12.45 5.57
CA PRO A 93 -14.10 -12.94 6.92
C PRO A 93 -12.93 -12.91 7.92
N PRO A 94 -13.13 -13.30 9.19
CA PRO A 94 -12.09 -13.32 10.21
C PRO A 94 -10.87 -14.09 9.71
N GLN A 95 -9.71 -13.45 9.78
CA GLN A 95 -8.45 -14.10 9.48
C GLN A 95 -8.34 -15.38 10.31
N GLN A 96 -8.10 -16.50 9.63
CA GLN A 96 -7.52 -17.69 10.24
C GLN A 96 -6.15 -17.28 10.78
N GLN A 97 -6.13 -16.82 12.03
CA GLN A 97 -4.95 -16.94 12.88
C GLN A 97 -4.59 -18.42 12.79
N ASN A 98 -3.50 -18.75 12.08
CA ASN A 98 -2.90 -20.06 12.25
C ASN A 98 -2.67 -20.20 13.76
N PRO A 99 -3.31 -21.15 14.45
CA PRO A 99 -3.01 -21.37 15.85
C PRO A 99 -1.52 -21.64 15.96
N PRO A 100 -0.83 -21.11 16.98
CA PRO A 100 0.59 -21.39 17.16
C PRO A 100 0.76 -22.90 17.14
N LYS A 101 1.63 -23.40 16.24
CA LYS A 101 2.06 -24.79 16.22
C LYS A 101 2.56 -25.12 17.62
N ARG A 102 1.71 -25.74 18.43
CA ARG A 102 2.08 -26.25 19.74
C ARG A 102 2.79 -27.57 19.48
N SER A 103 4.10 -27.53 19.75
CA SER A 103 5.04 -28.62 20.07
C SER A 103 4.86 -29.95 19.38
#